data_AF-A0A7Y3C1X9-F1
#
_entry.id   AF-A0A7Y3C1X9-F1
#
_cell.length_a   1.000
_cell.length_b   1.000
_cell.length_c   1.000
_cell.angle_alpha   90.00
_cell.angle_beta   90.00
_cell.angle_gamma   90.00
#
_symmetry.space_group_name_H-M   'P 1'
#
loop_
_entity.id
_entity.type
_entity.pdbx_description
1 polymer ?
#
loop_
_entity_poly.entity_id
_entity_poly.type
_entity_poly.pdbx_seq_one_letter_code
_entity_poly.pdbx_strand_id
1 'polypeptide(L)' 'MNLAAGPRQVADGVLVPHILNMDGLVFPAPGRYSFEVRVDGEHHLSIPLTLSGPASSAQA' A
#
# COMPACT_ATOMS: atom_id res chain seq x y z
N MET A 1 2.60 10.90 2.19
CA MET A 1 2.96 9.47 2.06
C MET A 1 4.10 9.39 1.06
N ASN A 2 5.32 9.08 1.50
CA ASN A 2 6.46 8.88 0.59
C ASN A 2 6.60 7.37 0.33
N LEU A 3 6.27 6.93 -0.88
CA LEU A 3 6.59 5.58 -1.34
C LEU A 3 8.07 5.58 -1.73
N ALA A 4 8.94 5.21 -0.79
CA ALA A 4 10.36 5.05 -1.08
C ALA A 4 10.59 3.74 -1.86
N ALA A 5 11.51 3.78 -2.83
CA ALA A 5 11.99 2.58 -3.50
C ALA A 5 12.62 1.63 -2.47
N GLY A 6 12.28 0.33 -2.55
CA GLY A 6 12.92 -0.70 -1.73
C GLY A 6 14.42 -0.84 -2.03
N PRO A 7 15.18 -1.59 -1.21
CA PRO A 7 16.65 -1.61 -1.19
C PRO A 7 17.33 -2.18 -2.44
N ARG A 8 16.58 -2.46 -3.51
CA ARG A 8 17.12 -3.02 -4.75
C ARG A 8 17.63 -1.88 -5.63
N GLN A 9 18.93 -1.61 -5.58
CA GLN A 9 19.58 -0.75 -6.56
C GLN A 9 19.44 -1.41 -7.94
N VAL A 10 18.64 -0.81 -8.81
CA VAL A 10 18.53 -1.23 -10.20
C VAL A 10 19.68 -0.56 -10.95
N ALA A 11 20.70 -1.34 -11.34
CA ALA A 11 21.90 -0.83 -12.02
C ALA A 11 21.61 -0.34 -13.45
N ASP A 12 20.57 -0.87 -14.09
CA ASP A 12 20.02 -0.44 -15.37
C ASP A 12 18.50 -0.55 -15.31
N GLY A 13 17.80 0.56 -15.11
CA GLY A 13 16.34 0.57 -15.04
C GLY A 13 15.76 1.97 -15.05
N VAL A 14 14.61 2.12 -15.72
CA VAL A 14 13.84 3.36 -15.68
C VAL A 14 13.16 3.45 -14.32
N LEU A 15 13.44 4.52 -13.58
CA LEU A 15 12.71 4.84 -12.36
C LEU A 15 11.28 5.24 -12.73
N VAL A 16 10.34 4.35 -12.46
CA VAL A 16 8.91 4.62 -12.62
C VAL A 16 8.39 5.23 -11.30
N PRO A 17 7.85 6.46 -11.31
CA PRO A 17 7.18 7.01 -10.15
C PRO A 17 5.95 6.16 -9.79
N HIS A 18 5.89 5.68 -8.54
CA HIS A 18 4.74 4.93 -8.06
C HIS A 18 3.76 5.91 -7.39
N ILE A 19 2.71 6.31 -8.11
CA ILE A 19 1.59 7.07 -7.55
C ILE A 19 0.51 6.06 -7.15
N LEU A 20 0.20 5.98 -5.86
CA LEU A 20 -0.95 5.22 -5.38
C LEU A 20 -2.16 6.14 -5.29
N ASN A 21 -3.11 6.00 -6.23
CA ASN A 21 -4.40 6.65 -6.12
C ASN A 21 -5.32 5.79 -5.24
N MET A 22 -5.87 6.37 -4.17
CA MET A 22 -6.77 5.69 -3.23
C MET A 22 -8.22 6.18 -3.33
N ASP A 23 -8.53 7.02 -4.32
CA ASP A 23 -9.89 7.52 -4.50
C ASP A 23 -10.87 6.36 -4.73
N GLY A 24 -11.99 6.39 -3.99
CA GLY A 24 -13.03 5.36 -4.05
C GLY A 24 -12.77 4.11 -3.22
N LEU A 25 -11.61 3.97 -2.57
CA LEU A 25 -11.38 2.88 -1.62
C LEU A 25 -11.95 3.23 -0.24
N VAL A 26 -12.83 2.36 0.26
CA VAL A 26 -13.40 2.46 1.60
C VAL A 26 -12.86 1.31 2.45
N PHE A 27 -12.22 1.66 3.57
CA PHE A 27 -11.76 0.69 4.56
C PHE A 27 -12.80 0.58 5.68
N PRO A 28 -13.41 -0.61 5.90
CA PRO A 28 -14.53 -0.74 6.83
C PRO A 28 -14.13 -0.61 8.31
N ALA A 29 -12.85 -0.87 8.64
CA ALA A 29 -12.35 -0.80 10.01
C ALA A 29 -10.88 -0.34 10.05
N PRO A 30 -10.43 0.28 11.15
CA PRO A 30 -9.01 0.44 11.43
C PRO A 30 -8.32 -0.92 11.47
N GLY A 31 -7.08 -1.00 10.98
CA GLY A 31 -6.36 -2.27 10.93
C GLY A 31 -5.21 -2.32 9.92
N ARG A 32 -4.70 -3.52 9.70
CA ARG A 32 -3.67 -3.79 8.70
C ARG A 32 -4.31 -4.25 7.40
N TYR A 33 -3.91 -3.61 6.31
CA TYR A 33 -4.28 -3.92 4.95
C TYR A 33 -3.02 -4.15 4.11
N SER A 34 -3.17 -4.77 2.95
CA SER A 34 -2.10 -4.93 1.97
C SER A 34 -2.66 -4.71 0.58
N PHE A 35 -1.98 -3.89 -0.23
CA PHE A 35 -2.22 -3.82 -1.66
C PHE A 35 -1.34 -4.83 -2.36
N GLU A 36 -1.93 -5.74 -3.14
CA GLU A 36 -1.20 -6.61 -4.04
C GLU A 36 -1.15 -5.97 -5.42
N VAL A 37 0.06 -5.73 -5.93
CA VAL A 37 0.27 -5.28 -7.30
C VAL A 37 0.61 -6.49 -8.15
N ARG A 38 -0.24 -6.75 -9.15
CA ARG A 38 0.00 -7.78 -10.17
C ARG A 38 0.12 -7.11 -11.54
N VAL A 39 1.11 -7.53 -12.32
CA VAL A 39 1.30 -7.11 -13.72
C VAL A 39 1.24 -8.36 -14.56
N ASP A 40 0.39 -8.36 -15.59
CA ASP A 40 0.13 -9.54 -16.44
C ASP A 40 -0.27 -10.80 -15.64
N GLY A 41 -0.91 -10.60 -14.48
CA GLY A 41 -1.32 -11.67 -13.57
C GLY A 41 -0.25 -12.13 -12.57
N GLU A 42 1.01 -11.75 -12.77
CA GLU A 42 2.12 -12.09 -11.90
C GLU A 42 2.24 -11.13 -10.72
N HIS A 43 2.40 -11.66 -9.50
CA HIS A 43 2.62 -10.86 -8.31
C HIS A 43 3.97 -10.15 -8.37
N HIS A 44 3.96 -8.83 -8.30
CA HIS A 44 5.16 -8.00 -8.38
C HIS A 44 5.59 -7.50 -7.01
N LEU A 45 4.65 -6.97 -6.22
CA LEU A 45 4.93 -6.50 -4.86
C LEU A 45 3.66 -6.40 -4.01
N SER A 46 3.87 -6.39 -2.69
CA SER A 46 2.84 -6.10 -1.70
C SER A 46 3.20 -4.81 -0.95
N ILE A 47 2.25 -3.87 -0.85
CA ILE A 47 2.41 -2.61 -0.11
C ILE A 47 1.61 -2.71 1.19
N PRO A 48 2.25 -2.80 2.36
CA PRO A 48 1.55 -2.81 3.63
C PRO A 48 0.97 -1.43 3.95
N LEU A 49 -0.29 -1.41 4.40
CA LEU A 49 -0.97 -0.21 4.88
C LEU A 49 -1.46 -0.45 6.31
N THR A 50 -1.09 0.42 7.24
CA THR A 50 -1.71 0.47 8.56
C THR A 50 -2.68 1.64 8.60
N LEU A 51 -3.95 1.34 8.81
CA LEU A 51 -5.00 2.34 8.98
C LEU A 51 -5.28 2.55 10.46
N SER A 52 -4.97 3.73 10.95
CA SER A 52 -5.36 4.18 12.29
C SER A 52 -6.70 4.92 12.20
N GLY A 53 -7.62 4.61 13.10
CA GLY A 53 -8.87 5.35 13.28
C GLY A 53 -9.01 5.80 14.73
N PRO A 54 -10.08 6.54 15.07
CA PRO A 54 -10.40 6.81 16.46
C PRO A 54 -10.48 5.48 17.21
N ALA A 55 -9.95 5.45 18.44
CA ALA A 55 -10.12 4.30 19.31
C ALA A 55 -11.61 3.99 19.36
N SER A 56 -12.02 2.86 18.79
CA SER A 56 -13.39 2.40 18.97
C SER A 56 -13.58 2.31 20.47
N SER A 57 -14.44 3.17 21.02
CA SER A 57 -15.01 2.95 22.34
C SER A 57 -15.96 1.76 22.21
N ALA A 58 -15.41 0.57 22.00
CA ALA A 58 -16.11 -0.68 22.24
C ALA A 58 -16.17 -0.85 23.76
N GLN A 59 -17.09 -0.11 24.36
CA GLN A 59 -17.57 -0.34 25.70
C GLN A 59 -19.04 -0.71 25.57
N ALA A 60 -19.30 -2.01 25.63
CA ALA A 60 -20.59 -2.62 25.97
C ALA A 60 -20.32 -4.04 26.47
#